data_AF-A0AAI9ZIG4-F1
#
_entry.id   AF-A0AAI9ZIG4-F1
#
_cell.length_a   1.000
_cell.length_b   1.000
_cell.length_c   1.000
_cell.angle_alpha   90.00
_cell.angle_beta   90.00
_cell.angle_gamma   90.00
#
_symmetry.space_group_name_H-M   'P 1'
#
loop_
_entity.id
_entity.type
_entity.pdbx_description
1 polymer ?
#
loop_
_entity_poly.entity_id
_entity_poly.type
_entity_poly.pdbx_seq_one_letter_code
_entity_poly.pdbx_strand_id
1 'polypeptide(L)'
;MARSNQLLFTIFLALTTGINAAPQVGASKVVARAEPAEFEAQTKAGPGGSDFKDSAHFRGFVNTLGWRSSGLSFNEGSNNGPYYKTNVYSVSKLEGAAGVMHSEQESGAGWLEVVDTYLASPGVTVHEYGHALHYHQRTWVDQERTGAWWETVANWVADTYNTSPLCADARTKHKSPEGRTEFEVNKVLGDSFQVIVDGTVDSGNYYQAWPFLTYLTNNPDNIAGLGKDTLHQLMLQYEANSNETPLHTLDRVASNTTAGEIVGKYWAHMAYVDIGYDQAQEIFNQAKDSVNFANVDKSGDGYKAKSARAPRYMGANIMPLTTSGGKGDVKITSAGEFTAHLAIKGSSSVRYVQLANGLVIANTPKTLILYNGFQLASSDANKGLDYSFTLTGATVA
;
A
#
# COMPACT_ATOMS: atom_id res chain seq x y z
N MET A 1 9.03 33.58 -18.77
CA MET A 1 9.26 33.89 -17.34
C MET A 1 8.79 32.69 -16.54
N ALA A 2 9.72 31.92 -15.96
CA ALA A 2 9.37 30.80 -15.10
C ALA A 2 9.05 31.30 -13.68
N ARG A 3 8.09 30.67 -13.01
CA ARG A 3 7.94 30.76 -11.55
C ARG A 3 8.03 29.35 -10.98
N SER A 4 9.10 29.14 -10.22
CA SER A 4 9.34 27.95 -9.42
C SER A 4 8.56 28.08 -8.11
N ASN A 5 7.64 27.15 -7.84
CA ASN A 5 7.08 26.98 -6.50
C ASN A 5 7.89 25.88 -5.81
N GLN A 6 8.68 26.25 -4.80
CA GLN A 6 9.35 25.28 -3.93
C GLN A 6 8.38 24.87 -2.83
N LEU A 7 8.07 23.57 -2.74
CA LEU A 7 7.36 22.97 -1.62
C LEU A 7 8.39 22.45 -0.60
N LEU A 8 8.44 23.05 0.59
CA LEU A 8 9.02 22.40 1.78
C LEU A 8 7.87 21.92 2.65
N PHE A 9 7.66 20.60 2.69
CA PHE A 9 6.84 19.98 3.73
C PHE A 9 7.74 19.61 4.92
N THR A 10 7.44 20.20 6.08
CA THR A 10 8.15 19.93 7.33
C THR A 10 7.27 19.01 8.19
N ILE A 11 7.56 17.70 8.16
CA ILE A 11 6.93 16.75 9.09
C ILE A 11 7.60 16.91 10.46
N PHE A 12 6.87 17.41 11.45
CA PHE A 12 7.31 17.46 12.84
C PHE A 12 7.06 16.11 13.53
N LEU A 13 8.05 15.21 13.46
CA LEU A 13 8.04 13.99 14.27
C LEU A 13 8.62 14.29 15.67
N ALA A 14 7.77 14.43 16.67
CA ALA A 14 8.17 14.72 18.05
C ALA A 14 8.64 13.43 18.77
N LEU A 15 9.96 13.21 18.78
CA LEU A 15 10.62 12.07 19.44
C LEU A 15 10.48 12.10 20.97
N THR A 16 10.04 10.99 21.57
CA THR A 16 10.40 10.62 22.96
C THR A 16 10.59 9.11 23.07
N THR A 17 11.64 8.67 23.77
CA THR A 17 12.03 7.25 23.83
C THR A 17 11.41 6.52 25.03
N GLY A 18 10.53 5.55 24.76
CA GLY A 18 9.92 4.66 25.76
C GLY A 18 10.29 3.19 25.53
N ILE A 19 11.35 2.69 26.17
CA ILE A 19 11.82 1.32 25.98
C ILE A 19 11.04 0.34 26.87
N ASN A 20 10.23 -0.55 26.29
CA ASN A 20 9.78 -1.79 26.93
C ASN A 20 9.37 -2.83 25.87
N ALA A 21 10.15 -3.91 25.72
CA ALA A 21 9.83 -5.01 24.81
C ALA A 21 8.98 -6.07 25.52
N ALA A 22 7.89 -6.51 24.89
CA ALA A 22 7.05 -7.63 25.33
C ALA A 22 7.30 -8.87 24.45
N PRO A 23 7.20 -10.10 25.00
CA PRO A 23 7.51 -11.32 24.26
C PRO A 23 6.42 -11.69 23.23
N GLN A 24 6.84 -12.07 22.02
CA GLN A 24 5.96 -12.61 20.97
C GLN A 24 5.59 -14.07 21.25
N VAL A 25 4.32 -14.41 21.00
CA VAL A 25 3.78 -15.78 21.03
C VAL A 25 3.30 -16.13 19.62
N GLY A 26 3.50 -17.39 19.21
CA GLY A 26 3.29 -17.85 17.83
C GLY A 26 1.89 -17.61 17.25
N ALA A 27 1.85 -17.42 15.93
CA ALA A 27 0.66 -17.01 15.18
C ALA A 27 -0.53 -17.97 15.36
N SER A 28 -1.54 -17.52 16.11
CA SER A 28 -2.88 -18.10 16.11
C SER A 28 -3.75 -17.40 15.07
N LYS A 29 -4.64 -18.16 14.41
CA LYS A 29 -5.67 -17.59 13.53
C LYS A 29 -6.50 -16.54 14.27
N VAL A 30 -6.88 -15.47 13.57
CA VAL A 30 -7.70 -14.37 14.11
C VAL A 30 -8.97 -14.92 14.79
N VAL A 31 -9.05 -14.70 16.10
CA VAL A 31 -10.31 -14.77 16.85
C VAL A 31 -10.85 -13.35 16.91
N ALA A 32 -12.05 -13.13 16.37
CA ALA A 32 -12.72 -11.83 16.43
C ALA A 32 -12.82 -11.36 17.89
N ARG A 33 -12.34 -10.16 18.19
CA ARG A 33 -12.34 -9.61 19.55
C ARG A 33 -13.71 -9.09 19.92
N ALA A 34 -14.16 -9.42 21.13
CA ALA A 34 -15.39 -8.90 21.70
C ALA A 34 -15.16 -7.48 22.26
N GLU A 35 -15.07 -6.50 21.36
CA GLU A 35 -15.15 -5.08 21.73
C GLU A 35 -16.50 -4.76 22.39
N PRO A 36 -16.57 -3.82 23.35
CA PRO A 36 -17.84 -3.38 23.90
C PRO A 36 -18.76 -2.75 22.84
N ALA A 37 -20.07 -2.73 23.11
CA ALA A 37 -21.07 -2.19 22.18
C ALA A 37 -20.90 -0.69 21.92
N GLU A 38 -20.43 0.05 22.94
CA GLU A 38 -20.12 1.48 22.92
C GLU A 38 -18.79 1.73 23.64
N PHE A 39 -18.07 2.77 23.22
CA PHE A 39 -16.79 3.17 23.81
C PHE A 39 -16.95 4.44 24.67
N GLU A 40 -16.10 4.60 25.69
CA GLU A 40 -16.06 5.80 26.53
C GLU A 40 -15.58 7.03 25.74
N ALA A 41 -15.90 8.23 26.20
CA ALA A 41 -15.39 9.46 25.58
C ALA A 41 -13.89 9.65 25.87
N GLN A 42 -13.06 9.92 24.86
CA GLN A 42 -11.64 10.22 25.07
C GLN A 42 -11.46 11.69 25.47
N THR A 43 -11.46 11.99 26.76
CA THR A 43 -11.34 13.39 27.24
C THR A 43 -9.90 13.90 27.34
N LYS A 44 -8.89 13.09 26.97
CA LYS A 44 -7.46 13.41 27.19
C LYS A 44 -6.67 13.74 25.92
N ALA A 45 -7.25 13.62 24.72
CA ALA A 45 -6.53 13.78 23.45
C ALA A 45 -7.17 14.86 22.56
N GLY A 46 -6.33 15.73 21.98
CA GLY A 46 -6.76 16.87 21.16
C GLY A 46 -7.17 18.12 21.94
N PRO A 47 -7.64 19.18 21.27
CA PRO A 47 -7.92 20.50 21.87
C PRO A 47 -9.10 20.53 22.86
N GLY A 48 -9.73 19.39 23.15
CA GLY A 48 -10.93 19.28 23.96
C GLY A 48 -12.21 19.50 23.14
N GLY A 49 -13.29 18.81 23.52
CA GLY A 49 -14.57 18.87 22.82
C GLY A 49 -15.57 17.83 23.35
N SER A 50 -16.77 17.81 22.76
CA SER A 50 -17.86 16.88 23.12
C SER A 50 -18.31 15.96 21.98
N ASP A 51 -17.75 16.12 20.78
CA ASP A 51 -18.11 15.34 19.60
C ASP A 51 -17.16 14.15 19.41
N PHE A 52 -17.62 12.97 19.81
CA PHE A 52 -16.86 11.73 19.80
C PHE A 52 -17.35 10.80 18.70
N LYS A 53 -16.47 10.28 17.84
CA LYS A 53 -16.82 9.25 16.85
C LYS A 53 -16.48 7.86 17.39
N ASP A 54 -17.44 6.96 17.35
CA ASP A 54 -17.22 5.57 17.73
C ASP A 54 -16.38 4.86 16.64
N SER A 55 -15.35 4.11 17.06
CA SER A 55 -14.60 3.20 16.20
C SER A 55 -15.51 2.16 15.52
N ALA A 56 -16.75 1.98 16.01
CA ALA A 56 -17.82 1.22 15.39
C ALA A 56 -18.06 1.52 13.90
N HIS A 57 -17.81 2.75 13.45
CA HIS A 57 -17.84 3.09 12.03
C HIS A 57 -16.86 2.25 11.19
N PHE A 58 -15.80 1.70 11.80
CA PHE A 58 -14.66 1.08 11.14
C PHE A 58 -14.33 -0.33 11.67
N ARG A 59 -15.30 -0.96 12.36
CA ARG A 59 -15.17 -2.33 12.93
C ARG A 59 -14.86 -3.43 11.91
N GLY A 60 -14.93 -3.16 10.60
CA GLY A 60 -14.43 -4.08 9.57
C GLY A 60 -12.96 -4.46 9.76
N PHE A 61 -12.09 -3.51 10.15
CA PHE A 61 -10.67 -3.80 10.39
C PHE A 61 -10.45 -4.52 11.73
N VAL A 62 -11.10 -4.06 12.80
CA VAL A 62 -10.88 -4.62 14.15
C VAL A 62 -11.56 -5.98 14.34
N ASN A 63 -12.82 -6.12 13.94
CA ASN A 63 -13.59 -7.34 14.20
C ASN A 63 -13.41 -8.40 13.10
N THR A 64 -13.34 -7.99 11.82
CA THR A 64 -13.18 -8.93 10.71
C THR A 64 -11.72 -9.29 10.46
N LEU A 65 -10.79 -8.33 10.58
CA LEU A 65 -9.36 -8.56 10.34
C LEU A 65 -8.52 -8.65 11.62
N GLY A 66 -9.11 -8.50 12.80
CA GLY A 66 -8.43 -8.72 14.09
C GLY A 66 -7.45 -7.63 14.52
N TRP A 67 -7.37 -6.51 13.79
CA TRP A 67 -6.45 -5.40 14.10
C TRP A 67 -6.67 -4.89 15.52
N ARG A 68 -5.60 -4.40 16.18
CA ARG A 68 -5.74 -3.74 17.48
C ARG A 68 -6.62 -2.49 17.36
N SER A 69 -7.60 -2.37 18.25
CA SER A 69 -8.52 -1.24 18.29
C SER A 69 -7.77 0.08 18.50
N SER A 70 -8.14 1.12 17.75
CA SER A 70 -7.68 2.49 17.97
C SER A 70 -8.26 3.15 19.23
N GLY A 71 -9.21 2.48 19.90
CA GLY A 71 -9.73 2.92 21.19
C GLY A 71 -8.93 2.43 22.40
N LEU A 72 -7.91 1.60 22.20
CA LEU A 72 -7.00 1.13 23.24
C LEU A 72 -5.71 1.95 23.23
N SER A 73 -5.31 2.52 24.37
CA SER A 73 -4.05 3.27 24.52
C SER A 73 -2.85 2.55 23.87
N PHE A 74 -2.07 3.24 23.04
CA PHE A 74 -0.79 2.77 22.50
C PHE A 74 0.14 2.25 23.61
N ASN A 75 0.19 2.98 24.72
CA ASN A 75 1.07 2.72 25.87
C ASN A 75 0.72 1.41 26.61
N GLU A 76 -0.52 0.91 26.46
CA GLU A 76 -0.95 -0.32 27.13
C GLU A 76 -0.55 -1.57 26.35
N GLY A 77 0.36 -2.37 26.90
CA GLY A 77 0.73 -3.69 26.36
C GLY A 77 -0.47 -4.65 26.17
N SER A 78 -1.51 -4.50 27.01
CA SER A 78 -2.73 -5.30 26.98
C SER A 78 -3.71 -4.90 25.86
N ASN A 79 -4.79 -5.67 25.74
CA ASN A 79 -5.91 -5.38 24.85
C ASN A 79 -7.27 -5.50 25.56
N ASN A 80 -7.29 -5.30 26.88
CA ASN A 80 -8.44 -5.62 27.73
C ASN A 80 -9.36 -4.41 28.01
N GLY A 81 -9.06 -3.25 27.42
CA GLY A 81 -9.65 -1.97 27.79
C GLY A 81 -8.90 -1.30 28.96
N PRO A 82 -9.29 -0.07 29.33
CA PRO A 82 -10.49 0.66 28.87
C PRO A 82 -10.47 1.03 27.37
N TYR A 83 -11.66 1.13 26.78
CA TYR A 83 -11.85 1.45 25.36
C TYR A 83 -12.47 2.85 25.19
N TYR A 84 -11.77 3.73 24.49
CA TYR A 84 -12.17 5.11 24.25
C TYR A 84 -12.45 5.40 22.77
N LYS A 85 -13.39 6.28 22.47
CA LYS A 85 -13.69 6.77 21.12
C LYS A 85 -12.50 7.51 20.54
N THR A 86 -12.25 7.37 19.24
CA THR A 86 -11.27 8.21 18.53
C THR A 86 -11.88 9.59 18.31
N ASN A 87 -11.19 10.64 18.74
CA ASN A 87 -11.67 12.01 18.59
C ASN A 87 -11.52 12.48 17.14
N VAL A 88 -12.51 13.21 16.64
CA VAL A 88 -12.50 13.79 15.29
C VAL A 88 -12.96 15.23 15.40
N TYR A 89 -12.04 16.17 15.22
CA TYR A 89 -12.31 17.61 15.31
C TYR A 89 -12.49 18.19 13.91
N SER A 90 -13.62 18.87 13.70
CA SER A 90 -13.88 19.64 12.49
C SER A 90 -13.16 20.98 12.61
N VAL A 91 -12.31 21.31 11.64
CA VAL A 91 -11.51 22.55 11.62
C VAL A 91 -11.75 23.36 10.35
N SER A 92 -11.67 24.68 10.43
CA SER A 92 -11.93 25.56 9.27
C SER A 92 -10.83 25.53 8.20
N LYS A 93 -9.60 25.16 8.57
CA LYS A 93 -8.46 24.96 7.66
C LYS A 93 -7.37 24.10 8.29
N LEU A 94 -6.58 23.45 7.44
CA LEU A 94 -5.26 22.89 7.72
C LEU A 94 -4.28 23.40 6.65
N GLU A 95 -2.99 23.50 6.97
CA GLU A 95 -2.00 24.01 6.02
C GLU A 95 -1.47 22.89 5.13
N GLY A 96 -2.01 22.79 3.92
CA GLY A 96 -1.56 21.84 2.89
C GLY A 96 -2.20 20.45 2.94
N ALA A 97 -3.15 20.20 3.86
CA ALA A 97 -3.84 18.91 4.02
C ALA A 97 -5.36 19.07 4.14
N ALA A 98 -6.10 17.98 3.90
CA ALA A 98 -7.56 17.91 4.10
C ALA A 98 -7.94 17.34 5.48
N GLY A 99 -7.06 16.53 6.06
CA GLY A 99 -7.09 16.06 7.43
C GLY A 99 -5.67 15.89 7.98
N VAL A 100 -5.56 15.50 9.25
CA VAL A 100 -4.32 15.03 9.87
C VAL A 100 -4.65 14.17 11.09
N MET A 101 -3.94 13.05 11.23
CA MET A 101 -3.88 12.28 12.48
C MET A 101 -2.77 12.80 13.39
N HIS A 102 -3.12 12.99 14.66
CA HIS A 102 -2.23 13.33 15.75
C HIS A 102 -2.21 12.21 16.81
N SER A 103 -1.14 12.14 17.59
CA SER A 103 -1.05 11.29 18.79
C SER A 103 -0.88 12.13 20.04
N GLU A 104 -1.50 11.72 21.15
CA GLU A 104 -1.27 12.29 22.48
C GLU A 104 -0.46 11.28 23.31
N GLN A 105 0.68 11.73 23.85
CA GLN A 105 1.73 10.88 24.41
C GLN A 105 1.34 10.25 25.77
N GLU A 106 0.69 10.98 26.67
CA GLU A 106 0.42 10.50 28.04
C GLU A 106 -0.66 9.41 28.05
N SER A 107 -1.78 9.67 27.37
CA SER A 107 -2.85 8.69 27.17
C SER A 107 -2.52 7.65 26.09
N GLY A 108 -1.56 7.91 25.22
CA GLY A 108 -1.24 7.07 24.07
C GLY A 108 -2.39 6.97 23.06
N ALA A 109 -3.24 8.00 22.96
CA ALA A 109 -4.42 7.98 22.10
C ALA A 109 -4.18 8.73 20.79
N GLY A 110 -4.70 8.19 19.69
CA GLY A 110 -4.80 8.89 18.41
C GLY A 110 -6.06 9.77 18.33
N TRP A 111 -5.95 10.91 17.66
CA TRP A 111 -7.06 11.83 17.38
C TRP A 111 -6.88 12.51 16.03
N LEU A 112 -7.98 12.95 15.40
CA LEU A 112 -7.99 13.46 14.03
C LEU A 112 -8.43 14.92 13.99
N GLU A 113 -7.82 15.74 13.13
CA GLU A 113 -8.39 16.98 12.63
C GLU A 113 -8.81 16.76 11.18
N VAL A 114 -9.99 17.23 10.79
CA VAL A 114 -10.48 17.17 9.40
C VAL A 114 -11.07 18.52 9.03
N VAL A 115 -10.70 19.06 7.87
CA VAL A 115 -11.24 20.33 7.40
C VAL A 115 -12.74 20.15 7.12
N ASP A 116 -13.57 21.09 7.60
CA ASP A 116 -15.05 20.98 7.66
C ASP A 116 -15.70 20.41 6.37
N THR A 117 -15.21 20.83 5.20
CA THR A 117 -15.72 20.41 3.88
C THR A 117 -15.49 18.94 3.54
N TYR A 118 -14.54 18.27 4.22
CA TYR A 118 -14.14 16.88 3.98
C TYR A 118 -14.53 15.92 5.11
N LEU A 119 -15.19 16.38 6.18
CA LEU A 119 -15.62 15.55 7.31
C LEU A 119 -16.58 14.40 6.92
N ALA A 120 -17.29 14.56 5.80
CA ALA A 120 -18.16 13.53 5.22
C ALA A 120 -17.51 12.75 4.06
N SER A 121 -16.25 13.04 3.71
CA SER A 121 -15.50 12.36 2.65
C SER A 121 -14.78 11.13 3.22
N PRO A 122 -15.10 9.89 2.78
CA PRO A 122 -14.43 8.70 3.27
C PRO A 122 -12.92 8.71 2.96
N GLY A 123 -12.54 9.16 1.77
CA GLY A 123 -11.14 9.29 1.33
C GLY A 123 -10.26 10.19 2.20
N VAL A 124 -10.86 11.08 3.00
CA VAL A 124 -10.13 11.91 3.97
C VAL A 124 -10.32 11.35 5.37
N THR A 125 -11.55 11.34 5.90
CA THR A 125 -11.78 11.01 7.32
C THR A 125 -11.39 9.57 7.66
N VAL A 126 -11.49 8.63 6.71
CA VAL A 126 -11.13 7.22 6.93
C VAL A 126 -9.66 6.95 6.61
N HIS A 127 -9.03 7.78 5.78
CA HIS A 127 -7.58 7.82 5.62
C HIS A 127 -6.92 8.25 6.94
N GLU A 128 -7.34 9.37 7.54
CA GLU A 128 -6.84 9.82 8.85
C GLU A 128 -7.08 8.78 9.95
N TYR A 129 -8.25 8.13 9.94
CA TYR A 129 -8.53 7.01 10.84
C TYR A 129 -7.64 5.78 10.54
N GLY A 130 -7.19 5.59 9.30
CA GLY A 130 -6.19 4.59 8.91
C GLY A 130 -4.84 4.82 9.57
N HIS A 131 -4.38 6.07 9.67
CA HIS A 131 -3.21 6.41 10.49
C HIS A 131 -3.45 6.11 11.98
N ALA A 132 -4.64 6.41 12.50
CA ALA A 132 -4.97 6.08 13.89
C ALA A 132 -4.99 4.56 14.13
N LEU A 133 -5.58 3.76 13.24
CA LEU A 133 -5.50 2.29 13.31
C LEU A 133 -4.05 1.80 13.26
N HIS A 134 -3.26 2.31 12.33
CA HIS A 134 -1.87 1.92 12.12
C HIS A 134 -1.00 2.22 13.35
N TYR A 135 -1.06 3.44 13.89
CA TYR A 135 -0.36 3.85 15.10
C TYR A 135 -0.60 2.86 16.25
N HIS A 136 -1.86 2.45 16.47
CA HIS A 136 -2.21 1.51 17.52
C HIS A 136 -1.80 0.05 17.26
N GLN A 137 -1.24 -0.31 16.09
CA GLN A 137 -0.55 -1.60 15.87
C GLN A 137 0.90 -1.59 16.40
N ARG A 138 1.48 -0.39 16.63
CA ARG A 138 2.73 -0.10 17.35
C ARG A 138 4.05 -0.50 16.69
N THR A 139 4.14 -1.68 16.07
CA THR A 139 5.43 -2.25 15.64
C THR A 139 6.12 -1.47 14.52
N TRP A 140 5.34 -0.84 13.63
CA TRP A 140 5.84 0.03 12.56
C TRP A 140 6.04 1.49 13.00
N VAL A 141 5.82 1.81 14.28
CA VAL A 141 6.01 3.17 14.82
C VAL A 141 7.47 3.39 15.21
N ASP A 142 7.92 4.64 15.04
CA ASP A 142 9.32 5.07 15.21
C ASP A 142 10.34 4.32 14.34
N GLN A 143 9.91 3.79 13.18
CA GLN A 143 10.77 3.14 12.19
C GLN A 143 10.87 3.99 10.91
N GLU A 144 12.04 4.58 10.63
CA GLU A 144 12.25 5.42 9.44
C GLU A 144 11.90 4.71 8.12
N ARG A 145 12.13 3.39 8.04
CA ARG A 145 11.92 2.60 6.82
C ARG A 145 10.47 2.14 6.62
N THR A 146 9.61 2.24 7.63
CA THR A 146 8.16 2.07 7.46
C THR A 146 7.48 3.39 7.11
N GLY A 147 8.06 4.55 7.44
CA GLY A 147 7.43 5.87 7.34
C GLY A 147 6.63 6.12 6.06
N ALA A 148 7.22 5.91 4.87
CA ALA A 148 6.51 6.13 3.61
C ALA A 148 5.31 5.18 3.38
N TRP A 149 5.28 4.01 4.03
CA TRP A 149 4.17 3.07 3.97
C TRP A 149 2.96 3.50 4.80
N TRP A 150 3.08 4.53 5.66
CA TRP A 150 1.95 5.01 6.47
C TRP A 150 0.81 5.51 5.59
N GLU A 151 1.11 6.35 4.59
CA GLU A 151 0.12 6.82 3.61
C GLU A 151 -0.45 5.68 2.77
N THR A 152 0.39 4.71 2.42
CA THR A 152 -0.01 3.51 1.67
C THR A 152 -1.04 2.69 2.46
N VAL A 153 -0.83 2.54 3.77
CA VAL A 153 -1.77 1.87 4.68
C VAL A 153 -3.03 2.70 4.89
N ALA A 154 -2.92 4.02 5.08
CA ALA A 154 -4.05 4.92 5.27
C ALA A 154 -4.99 4.94 4.05
N ASN A 155 -4.46 5.06 2.83
CA ASN A 155 -5.25 4.95 1.61
C ASN A 155 -5.81 3.53 1.39
N TRP A 156 -5.09 2.47 1.75
CA TRP A 156 -5.65 1.11 1.73
C TRP A 156 -6.84 0.96 2.68
N VAL A 157 -6.77 1.54 3.88
CA VAL A 157 -7.89 1.56 4.85
C VAL A 157 -9.07 2.35 4.30
N ALA A 158 -8.84 3.54 3.72
CA ALA A 158 -9.89 4.37 3.14
C ALA A 158 -10.60 3.66 1.97
N ASP A 159 -9.85 3.15 0.98
CA ASP A 159 -10.39 2.45 -0.19
C ASP A 159 -11.11 1.15 0.22
N THR A 160 -10.51 0.35 1.11
CA THR A 160 -11.14 -0.87 1.67
C THR A 160 -12.43 -0.56 2.43
N TYR A 161 -12.48 0.52 3.22
CA TYR A 161 -13.72 0.94 3.85
C TYR A 161 -14.78 1.37 2.83
N ASN A 162 -14.37 2.09 1.78
CA ASN A 162 -15.29 2.68 0.82
C ASN A 162 -15.94 1.63 -0.10
N THR A 163 -15.18 0.60 -0.52
CA THR A 163 -15.59 -0.37 -1.55
C THR A 163 -15.75 -1.79 -1.04
N SER A 164 -14.85 -2.28 -0.18
CA SER A 164 -14.74 -3.73 0.09
C SER A 164 -15.95 -4.29 0.84
N PRO A 165 -16.40 -5.52 0.52
CA PRO A 165 -17.36 -6.26 1.35
C PRO A 165 -16.91 -6.44 2.82
N LEU A 166 -15.59 -6.36 3.11
CA LEU A 166 -15.04 -6.43 4.47
C LEU A 166 -15.62 -5.39 5.44
N CYS A 167 -16.05 -4.24 4.90
CA CYS A 167 -16.60 -3.12 5.65
C CYS A 167 -18.08 -2.86 5.35
N ALA A 168 -18.76 -3.73 4.57
CA ALA A 168 -20.14 -3.52 4.16
C ALA A 168 -21.13 -3.45 5.34
N ASP A 169 -20.96 -4.27 6.37
CA ASP A 169 -21.80 -4.23 7.58
C ASP A 169 -21.63 -2.91 8.36
N ALA A 170 -20.40 -2.41 8.44
CA ALA A 170 -20.09 -1.13 9.09
C ALA A 170 -20.68 0.05 8.31
N ARG A 171 -20.46 0.08 6.98
CA ARG A 171 -21.10 1.03 6.05
C ARG A 171 -22.63 1.02 6.23
N THR A 172 -23.25 -0.16 6.19
CA THR A 172 -24.70 -0.35 6.35
C THR A 172 -25.22 0.17 7.69
N LYS A 173 -24.58 -0.22 8.81
CA LYS A 173 -24.96 0.22 10.16
C LYS A 173 -24.98 1.74 10.30
N HIS A 174 -24.05 2.42 9.63
CA HIS A 174 -23.89 3.87 9.70
C HIS A 174 -24.50 4.62 8.49
N LYS A 175 -25.28 3.93 7.65
CA LYS A 175 -25.99 4.48 6.47
C LYS A 175 -25.05 5.12 5.43
N SER A 176 -23.80 4.70 5.38
CA SER A 176 -22.87 5.05 4.30
C SER A 176 -23.11 4.10 3.11
N PRO A 177 -23.34 4.59 1.89
CA PRO A 177 -23.36 3.73 0.71
C PRO A 177 -21.94 3.23 0.39
N GLU A 178 -21.82 2.20 -0.44
CA GLU A 178 -20.56 1.87 -1.10
C GLU A 178 -20.17 3.01 -2.06
N GLY A 179 -18.91 3.42 -2.01
CA GLY A 179 -18.37 4.47 -2.87
C GLY A 179 -17.62 3.93 -4.09
N ARG A 180 -16.81 4.81 -4.69
CA ARG A 180 -15.89 4.46 -5.77
C ARG A 180 -14.45 4.40 -5.28
N THR A 181 -13.68 3.48 -5.85
CA THR A 181 -12.23 3.38 -5.60
C THR A 181 -11.48 4.66 -6.00
N GLU A 182 -10.40 4.95 -5.28
CA GLU A 182 -9.48 6.06 -5.57
C GLU A 182 -8.29 5.62 -6.45
N PHE A 183 -8.49 4.57 -7.26
CA PHE A 183 -7.43 3.97 -8.06
C PHE A 183 -6.94 4.86 -9.22
N GLU A 184 -5.80 5.52 -9.01
CA GLU A 184 -5.11 6.35 -10.00
C GLU A 184 -4.36 5.51 -11.05
N VAL A 185 -5.09 4.96 -12.02
CA VAL A 185 -4.55 4.09 -13.11
C VAL A 185 -3.26 4.64 -13.73
N ASN A 186 -3.26 5.92 -14.11
CA ASN A 186 -2.14 6.55 -14.78
C ASN A 186 -0.92 6.72 -13.88
N LYS A 187 -1.10 6.92 -12.57
CA LYS A 187 0.01 6.99 -11.62
C LYS A 187 0.57 5.61 -11.35
N VAL A 188 -0.27 4.64 -10.99
CA VAL A 188 0.17 3.29 -10.58
C VAL A 188 0.81 2.51 -11.73
N LEU A 189 0.22 2.56 -12.93
CA LEU A 189 0.74 1.83 -14.10
C LEU A 189 1.73 2.67 -14.92
N GLY A 190 1.47 3.97 -15.07
CA GLY A 190 2.34 4.87 -15.83
C GLY A 190 3.66 5.16 -15.14
N ASP A 191 3.72 5.13 -13.81
CA ASP A 191 4.95 5.23 -13.01
C ASP A 191 5.35 3.91 -12.34
N SER A 192 4.91 2.75 -12.87
CA SER A 192 5.21 1.42 -12.32
C SER A 192 6.71 1.13 -12.15
N PHE A 193 7.57 1.87 -12.85
CA PHE A 193 9.03 1.76 -12.80
C PHE A 193 9.67 2.37 -11.54
N GLN A 194 8.91 3.14 -10.74
CA GLN A 194 9.36 3.71 -9.47
C GLN A 194 9.63 2.62 -8.42
N VAL A 195 10.18 3.00 -7.26
CA VAL A 195 10.25 2.08 -6.11
C VAL A 195 8.82 1.72 -5.69
N ILE A 196 8.58 0.48 -5.24
CA ILE A 196 7.22 -0.02 -4.91
C ILE A 196 6.45 0.91 -3.95
N VAL A 197 7.16 1.53 -3.00
CA VAL A 197 6.71 2.69 -2.22
C VAL A 197 7.81 3.73 -2.27
N ASP A 198 7.56 4.81 -3.00
CA ASP A 198 8.43 5.96 -3.25
C ASP A 198 7.81 7.19 -2.58
N GLY A 199 8.49 7.73 -1.56
CA GLY A 199 8.06 8.90 -0.78
C GLY A 199 8.64 10.22 -1.31
N THR A 200 9.24 10.24 -2.50
CA THR A 200 9.90 11.46 -3.01
C THR A 200 8.87 12.57 -3.21
N VAL A 201 9.15 13.76 -2.68
CA VAL A 201 8.27 14.94 -2.80
C VAL A 201 7.94 15.22 -4.28
N ASP A 202 6.70 15.65 -4.53
CA ASP A 202 6.10 15.97 -5.84
C ASP A 202 6.10 14.85 -6.91
N SER A 203 6.68 13.67 -6.66
CA SER A 203 6.97 12.69 -7.71
C SER A 203 6.80 11.22 -7.31
N GLY A 204 6.83 10.90 -6.01
CA GLY A 204 6.65 9.56 -5.47
C GLY A 204 5.23 8.99 -5.69
N ASN A 205 5.01 7.78 -5.20
CA ASN A 205 3.77 7.01 -5.35
C ASN A 205 3.21 6.48 -4.01
N TYR A 206 3.78 6.90 -2.88
CA TYR A 206 3.44 6.35 -1.55
C TYR A 206 1.96 6.45 -1.16
N TYR A 207 1.22 7.46 -1.63
CA TYR A 207 -0.24 7.50 -1.52
C TYR A 207 -0.93 6.50 -2.47
N GLN A 208 -0.39 6.24 -3.66
CA GLN A 208 -1.01 5.40 -4.70
C GLN A 208 -0.54 3.93 -4.70
N ALA A 209 0.41 3.55 -3.85
CA ALA A 209 0.98 2.20 -3.81
C ALA A 209 0.09 1.14 -3.12
N TRP A 210 -1.06 1.54 -2.56
CA TRP A 210 -2.00 0.65 -1.87
C TRP A 210 -2.55 -0.54 -2.67
N PRO A 211 -2.61 -0.56 -4.03
CA PRO A 211 -3.05 -1.74 -4.77
C PRO A 211 -2.18 -2.97 -4.54
N PHE A 212 -0.91 -2.79 -4.14
CA PHE A 212 -0.07 -3.89 -3.68
C PHE A 212 -0.62 -4.50 -2.38
N LEU A 213 -1.02 -3.67 -1.41
CA LEU A 213 -1.66 -4.13 -0.17
C LEU A 213 -3.02 -4.82 -0.45
N THR A 214 -3.77 -4.34 -1.44
CA THR A 214 -5.00 -5.00 -1.92
C THR A 214 -4.72 -6.36 -2.56
N TYR A 215 -3.70 -6.48 -3.41
CA TYR A 215 -3.25 -7.77 -3.97
C TYR A 215 -2.84 -8.76 -2.86
N LEU A 216 -2.06 -8.31 -1.86
CA LEU A 216 -1.68 -9.11 -0.69
C LEU A 216 -2.88 -9.54 0.16
N THR A 217 -3.94 -8.74 0.20
CA THR A 217 -5.18 -9.02 0.96
C THR A 217 -6.10 -10.00 0.22
N ASN A 218 -6.25 -9.82 -1.09
CA ASN A 218 -7.12 -10.64 -1.94
C ASN A 218 -6.47 -11.98 -2.30
N ASN A 219 -5.14 -12.03 -2.37
CA ASN A 219 -4.32 -13.22 -2.63
C ASN A 219 -4.82 -14.06 -3.84
N PRO A 220 -4.93 -13.48 -5.06
CA PRO A 220 -5.46 -14.19 -6.23
C PRO A 220 -4.61 -15.42 -6.63
N ASP A 221 -3.31 -15.40 -6.28
CA ASP A 221 -2.37 -16.50 -6.47
C ASP A 221 -2.49 -17.65 -5.45
N ASN A 222 -3.28 -17.50 -4.39
CA ASN A 222 -3.39 -18.45 -3.26
C ASN A 222 -2.04 -18.75 -2.57
N ILE A 223 -1.17 -17.75 -2.45
CA ILE A 223 0.14 -17.83 -1.79
C ILE A 223 -0.08 -18.14 -0.30
N ALA A 224 0.66 -19.11 0.23
CA ALA A 224 0.56 -19.50 1.64
C ALA A 224 0.89 -18.32 2.56
N GLY A 225 0.14 -18.16 3.65
CA GLY A 225 0.31 -17.06 4.60
C GLY A 225 -0.33 -15.72 4.19
N LEU A 226 -0.67 -15.53 2.91
CA LEU A 226 -1.37 -14.33 2.44
C LEU A 226 -2.90 -14.50 2.44
N GLY A 227 -3.63 -13.39 2.52
CA GLY A 227 -5.08 -13.28 2.49
C GLY A 227 -5.58 -12.09 3.32
N LYS A 228 -6.83 -12.14 3.78
CA LYS A 228 -7.49 -11.03 4.50
C LYS A 228 -6.69 -10.48 5.70
N ASP A 229 -5.90 -11.33 6.36
CA ASP A 229 -5.12 -10.99 7.56
C ASP A 229 -3.68 -10.54 7.24
N THR A 230 -3.25 -10.47 5.96
CA THR A 230 -1.84 -10.22 5.60
C THR A 230 -1.27 -8.97 6.27
N LEU A 231 -1.92 -7.82 6.16
CA LEU A 231 -1.39 -6.55 6.69
C LEU A 231 -1.23 -6.58 8.22
N HIS A 232 -2.15 -7.25 8.91
CA HIS A 232 -2.07 -7.45 10.34
C HIS A 232 -0.91 -8.40 10.70
N GLN A 233 -0.71 -9.48 9.95
CA GLN A 233 0.46 -10.35 10.10
C GLN A 233 1.78 -9.62 9.81
N LEU A 234 1.82 -8.73 8.81
CA LEU A 234 2.98 -7.87 8.52
C LEU A 234 3.31 -6.88 9.66
N MET A 235 2.35 -6.59 10.54
CA MET A 235 2.57 -5.76 11.74
C MET A 235 2.89 -6.65 12.95
N LEU A 236 2.18 -7.76 13.16
CA LEU A 236 2.43 -8.69 14.28
C LEU A 236 3.81 -9.37 14.21
N GLN A 237 4.26 -9.72 13.00
CA GLN A 237 5.53 -10.42 12.78
C GLN A 237 6.70 -9.46 12.47
N TYR A 238 6.45 -8.14 12.45
CA TYR A 238 7.51 -7.13 12.32
C TYR A 238 8.44 -7.21 13.54
N GLU A 239 9.74 -7.18 13.32
CA GLU A 239 10.70 -7.22 14.43
C GLU A 239 10.82 -5.84 15.06
N ALA A 240 10.39 -5.70 16.31
CA ALA A 240 10.34 -4.41 17.00
C ALA A 240 11.72 -3.75 17.08
N ASN A 241 11.81 -2.48 16.63
CA ASN A 241 13.05 -1.71 16.53
C ASN A 241 14.10 -2.22 15.52
N SER A 242 13.75 -3.16 14.63
CA SER A 242 14.64 -3.60 13.55
C SER A 242 14.90 -2.50 12.50
N ASN A 243 13.98 -1.54 12.37
CA ASN A 243 13.91 -0.58 11.27
C ASN A 243 14.00 -1.26 9.89
N GLU A 244 13.45 -2.48 9.75
CA GLU A 244 13.30 -3.17 8.47
C GLU A 244 12.19 -2.53 7.61
N THR A 245 12.14 -2.86 6.32
CA THR A 245 10.98 -2.51 5.48
C THR A 245 9.90 -3.59 5.58
N PRO A 246 8.61 -3.27 5.35
CA PRO A 246 7.52 -4.26 5.33
C PRO A 246 7.74 -5.47 4.41
N LEU A 247 8.59 -5.35 3.40
CA LEU A 247 8.99 -6.46 2.52
C LEU A 247 9.79 -7.55 3.25
N HIS A 248 10.56 -7.21 4.27
CA HIS A 248 11.32 -8.17 5.08
C HIS A 248 10.39 -8.97 6.00
N THR A 249 9.35 -8.34 6.53
CA THR A 249 8.27 -9.06 7.21
C THR A 249 7.44 -9.91 6.24
N LEU A 250 7.25 -9.47 4.98
CA LEU A 250 6.53 -10.23 3.97
C LEU A 250 7.20 -11.57 3.64
N ASP A 251 8.54 -11.63 3.56
CA ASP A 251 9.29 -12.89 3.45
C ASP A 251 8.94 -13.89 4.57
N ARG A 252 8.72 -13.40 5.79
CA ARG A 252 8.36 -14.24 6.96
C ARG A 252 6.89 -14.67 6.92
N VAL A 253 5.98 -13.76 6.58
CA VAL A 253 4.54 -14.05 6.50
C VAL A 253 4.24 -15.04 5.37
N ALA A 254 4.84 -14.86 4.19
CA ALA A 254 4.56 -15.67 3.00
C ALA A 254 5.19 -17.07 2.99
N SER A 255 5.93 -17.45 4.05
CA SER A 255 6.48 -18.78 4.33
C SER A 255 7.46 -19.35 3.29
N ASN A 256 6.97 -19.69 2.09
CA ASN A 256 7.70 -20.39 1.02
C ASN A 256 7.76 -19.61 -0.31
N THR A 257 7.40 -18.33 -0.30
CA THR A 257 7.47 -17.45 -1.48
C THR A 257 8.07 -16.12 -1.05
N THR A 258 9.11 -15.68 -1.75
CA THR A 258 9.82 -14.45 -1.40
C THR A 258 9.01 -13.20 -1.76
N ALA A 259 9.24 -12.11 -1.06
CA ALA A 259 8.68 -10.79 -1.36
C ALA A 259 9.00 -10.36 -2.80
N GLY A 260 10.17 -10.73 -3.33
CA GLY A 260 10.52 -10.51 -4.75
C GLY A 260 9.62 -11.28 -5.72
N GLU A 261 9.32 -12.55 -5.46
CA GLU A 261 8.40 -13.34 -6.28
C GLU A 261 6.96 -12.83 -6.18
N ILE A 262 6.52 -12.40 -4.98
CA ILE A 262 5.20 -11.83 -4.71
C ILE A 262 5.02 -10.49 -5.46
N VAL A 263 6.01 -9.60 -5.40
CA VAL A 263 6.04 -8.35 -6.18
C VAL A 263 6.05 -8.65 -7.69
N GLY A 264 6.81 -9.65 -8.12
CA GLY A 264 6.84 -10.08 -9.52
C GLY A 264 5.48 -10.54 -10.02
N LYS A 265 4.72 -11.28 -9.20
CA LYS A 265 3.34 -11.72 -9.48
C LYS A 265 2.35 -10.56 -9.43
N TYR A 266 2.44 -9.68 -8.42
CA TYR A 266 1.65 -8.45 -8.34
C TYR A 266 1.75 -7.64 -9.64
N TRP A 267 2.95 -7.34 -10.13
CA TRP A 267 3.12 -6.61 -11.38
C TRP A 267 2.62 -7.37 -12.61
N ALA A 268 2.63 -8.70 -12.60
CA ALA A 268 2.01 -9.53 -13.63
C ALA A 268 0.49 -9.33 -13.69
N HIS A 269 -0.18 -9.34 -12.53
CA HIS A 269 -1.60 -9.00 -12.40
C HIS A 269 -1.89 -7.55 -12.81
N MET A 270 -1.05 -6.59 -12.43
CA MET A 270 -1.23 -5.18 -12.78
C MET A 270 -1.18 -4.89 -14.29
N ALA A 271 -0.73 -5.81 -15.14
CA ALA A 271 -0.89 -5.70 -16.59
C ALA A 271 -2.37 -5.67 -17.05
N TYR A 272 -3.29 -6.24 -16.26
CA TYR A 272 -4.74 -6.17 -16.48
C TYR A 272 -5.55 -5.76 -15.22
N VAL A 273 -4.87 -5.38 -14.15
CA VAL A 273 -5.39 -4.95 -12.84
C VAL A 273 -6.39 -5.96 -12.23
N ASP A 274 -6.15 -7.26 -12.45
CA ASP A 274 -6.93 -8.38 -11.90
C ASP A 274 -6.40 -8.84 -10.54
N ILE A 275 -6.11 -7.89 -9.65
CA ILE A 275 -5.68 -8.13 -8.26
C ILE A 275 -6.82 -8.56 -7.32
N GLY A 276 -7.86 -9.21 -7.87
CA GLY A 276 -9.11 -9.52 -7.17
C GLY A 276 -9.95 -8.29 -6.81
N TYR A 277 -9.81 -7.18 -7.55
CA TYR A 277 -10.51 -5.92 -7.26
C TYR A 277 -11.26 -5.35 -8.48
N ASP A 278 -12.54 -5.67 -8.56
CA ASP A 278 -13.40 -5.38 -9.71
C ASP A 278 -13.49 -3.88 -10.05
N GLN A 279 -13.62 -2.98 -9.06
CA GLN A 279 -13.71 -1.53 -9.33
C GLN A 279 -12.40 -0.98 -9.94
N ALA A 280 -11.24 -1.41 -9.44
CA ALA A 280 -9.95 -0.99 -10.00
C ALA A 280 -9.75 -1.54 -11.42
N GLN A 281 -10.15 -2.80 -11.67
CA GLN A 281 -10.14 -3.39 -13.01
C GLN A 281 -11.10 -2.67 -13.97
N GLU A 282 -12.28 -2.25 -13.50
CA GLU A 282 -13.26 -1.49 -14.30
C GLU A 282 -12.64 -0.17 -14.79
N ILE A 283 -12.09 0.64 -13.87
CA ILE A 283 -11.46 1.93 -14.21
C ILE A 283 -10.23 1.71 -15.10
N PHE A 284 -9.43 0.67 -14.85
CA PHE A 284 -8.35 0.30 -15.76
C PHE A 284 -8.85 0.04 -17.19
N ASN A 285 -9.89 -0.78 -17.39
CA ASN A 285 -10.41 -1.06 -18.73
C ASN A 285 -10.94 0.22 -19.43
N GLN A 286 -11.40 1.22 -18.67
CA GLN A 286 -11.82 2.53 -19.18
C GLN A 286 -10.64 3.45 -19.54
N ALA A 287 -9.54 3.41 -18.78
CA ALA A 287 -8.43 4.36 -18.87
C ALA A 287 -7.13 3.82 -19.52
N LYS A 288 -7.02 2.50 -19.74
CA LYS A 288 -5.81 1.79 -20.21
C LYS A 288 -5.13 2.41 -21.44
N ASP A 289 -5.90 3.02 -22.34
CA ASP A 289 -5.39 3.61 -23.59
C ASP A 289 -4.77 5.00 -23.38
N SER A 290 -4.89 5.58 -22.18
CA SER A 290 -4.19 6.81 -21.74
C SER A 290 -2.89 6.53 -20.97
N VAL A 291 -2.62 5.27 -20.61
CA VAL A 291 -1.48 4.91 -19.76
C VAL A 291 -0.17 4.95 -20.54
N ASN A 292 0.84 5.64 -20.00
CA ASN A 292 2.16 5.69 -20.60
C ASN A 292 2.96 4.40 -20.34
N PHE A 293 2.89 3.46 -21.28
CA PHE A 293 3.71 2.24 -21.28
C PHE A 293 5.02 2.34 -22.08
N ALA A 294 5.46 3.55 -22.45
CA ALA A 294 6.64 3.76 -23.30
C ALA A 294 7.97 3.56 -22.53
N ASN A 295 8.16 2.36 -21.95
CA ASN A 295 9.23 1.96 -21.05
C ASN A 295 10.58 1.66 -21.72
N VAL A 296 10.54 1.32 -23.01
CA VAL A 296 11.72 0.85 -23.77
C VAL A 296 11.88 1.62 -25.07
N ASP A 297 13.09 1.61 -25.61
CA ASP A 297 13.42 2.07 -26.96
C ASP A 297 13.85 0.89 -27.82
N LYS A 298 13.61 0.98 -29.14
CA LYS A 298 14.11 -0.02 -30.09
C LYS A 298 15.64 0.08 -30.19
N SER A 299 16.32 -1.06 -30.12
CA SER A 299 17.78 -1.16 -30.15
C SER A 299 18.19 -2.38 -30.97
N GLY A 300 18.69 -2.14 -32.20
CA GLY A 300 18.94 -3.20 -33.18
C GLY A 300 17.67 -4.02 -33.49
N ASP A 301 17.79 -5.33 -33.39
CA ASP A 301 16.70 -6.30 -33.57
C ASP A 301 15.83 -6.51 -32.32
N GLY A 302 16.05 -5.72 -31.26
CA GLY A 302 15.34 -5.83 -29.98
C GLY A 302 15.00 -4.49 -29.36
N TYR A 303 14.88 -4.48 -28.04
CA TYR A 303 14.49 -3.35 -27.23
C TYR A 303 15.45 -3.21 -26.03
N LYS A 304 15.66 -1.97 -25.56
CA LYS A 304 16.41 -1.66 -24.33
C LYS A 304 15.58 -0.76 -23.41
N ALA A 305 15.68 -0.98 -22.10
CA ALA A 305 15.09 -0.11 -21.08
C ALA A 305 15.54 1.35 -21.23
N LYS A 306 14.59 2.29 -21.18
CA LYS A 306 14.92 3.71 -21.05
C LYS A 306 15.53 3.96 -19.68
N SER A 307 16.67 4.63 -19.59
CA SER A 307 17.33 4.93 -18.31
C SER A 307 16.41 5.65 -17.32
N ALA A 308 15.59 6.60 -17.80
CA ALA A 308 14.62 7.34 -16.99
C ALA A 308 13.40 6.51 -16.52
N ARG A 309 13.17 5.32 -17.12
CA ARG A 309 12.05 4.42 -16.80
C ARG A 309 12.53 2.99 -16.49
N ALA A 310 13.82 2.81 -16.23
CA ALA A 310 14.39 1.52 -15.86
C ALA A 310 13.82 1.10 -14.49
N PRO A 311 13.29 -0.13 -14.31
CA PRO A 311 12.61 -0.52 -13.08
C PRO A 311 13.53 -0.37 -11.87
N ARG A 312 13.14 0.48 -10.91
CA ARG A 312 13.79 0.62 -9.61
C ARG A 312 13.35 -0.52 -8.68
N TYR A 313 13.90 -0.58 -7.48
CA TYR A 313 13.68 -1.68 -6.55
C TYR A 313 12.19 -1.97 -6.31
N MET A 314 11.80 -3.21 -6.61
CA MET A 314 10.43 -3.72 -6.55
C MET A 314 9.43 -3.00 -7.47
N GLY A 315 9.90 -2.17 -8.39
CA GLY A 315 9.15 -1.61 -9.53
C GLY A 315 9.24 -2.50 -10.78
N ALA A 316 8.45 -2.16 -11.80
CA ALA A 316 8.35 -2.90 -13.04
C ALA A 316 8.23 -2.04 -14.30
N ASN A 317 8.54 -2.65 -15.44
CA ASN A 317 8.06 -2.23 -16.75
C ASN A 317 6.99 -3.20 -17.23
N ILE A 318 5.81 -2.67 -17.52
CA ILE A 318 4.74 -3.35 -18.23
C ILE A 318 4.83 -2.93 -19.71
N MET A 319 4.83 -3.90 -20.62
CA MET A 319 4.96 -3.67 -22.07
C MET A 319 3.81 -4.38 -22.79
N PRO A 320 2.74 -3.64 -23.16
CA PRO A 320 1.71 -4.15 -24.06
C PRO A 320 2.34 -4.66 -25.36
N LEU A 321 1.96 -5.86 -25.79
CA LEU A 321 2.50 -6.48 -27.00
C LEU A 321 1.39 -6.64 -28.06
N THR A 322 1.72 -6.32 -29.31
CA THR A 322 0.92 -6.67 -30.49
C THR A 322 1.47 -7.97 -31.09
N THR A 323 0.69 -9.04 -31.10
CA THR A 323 1.11 -10.33 -31.68
C THR A 323 0.81 -10.39 -33.18
N SER A 324 1.77 -10.86 -33.99
CA SER A 324 1.57 -11.14 -35.43
C SER A 324 1.20 -12.62 -35.70
N GLY A 325 1.22 -13.47 -34.67
CA GLY A 325 0.80 -14.87 -34.75
C GLY A 325 0.74 -15.53 -33.36
N GLY A 326 0.32 -16.80 -33.31
CA GLY A 326 0.07 -17.53 -32.05
C GLY A 326 1.29 -18.03 -31.28
N LYS A 327 2.52 -17.76 -31.74
CA LYS A 327 3.78 -18.17 -31.09
C LYS A 327 4.79 -17.03 -31.17
N GLY A 328 5.52 -16.81 -30.08
CA GLY A 328 6.60 -15.84 -29.97
C GLY A 328 7.56 -16.23 -28.85
N ASP A 329 8.83 -15.88 -29.02
CA ASP A 329 9.90 -16.13 -28.05
C ASP A 329 10.43 -14.80 -27.52
N VAL A 330 10.73 -14.76 -26.22
CA VAL A 330 11.37 -13.62 -25.55
C VAL A 330 12.71 -14.08 -24.99
N LYS A 331 13.77 -13.33 -25.30
CA LYS A 331 15.09 -13.50 -24.69
C LYS A 331 15.52 -12.21 -24.01
N ILE A 332 15.56 -12.20 -22.68
CA ILE A 332 15.99 -11.07 -21.85
C ILE A 332 17.48 -11.22 -21.51
N THR A 333 18.20 -10.11 -21.53
CA THR A 333 19.54 -9.96 -20.96
C THR A 333 19.49 -8.83 -19.95
N SER A 334 20.00 -9.03 -18.73
CA SER A 334 20.03 -8.00 -17.70
C SER A 334 21.33 -8.03 -16.91
N ALA A 335 21.72 -6.88 -16.35
CA ALA A 335 22.85 -6.73 -15.44
C ALA A 335 22.49 -7.02 -13.97
N GLY A 336 21.22 -7.25 -13.65
CA GLY A 336 20.72 -7.53 -12.30
C GLY A 336 19.76 -8.71 -12.24
N GLU A 337 19.28 -9.01 -11.03
CA GLU A 337 18.25 -10.01 -10.80
C GLU A 337 16.86 -9.42 -11.03
N PHE A 338 15.96 -10.21 -11.63
CA PHE A 338 14.63 -9.78 -12.01
C PHE A 338 13.65 -10.95 -12.03
N THR A 339 12.36 -10.63 -11.90
CA THR A 339 11.27 -11.53 -12.30
C THR A 339 10.71 -11.04 -13.62
N ALA A 340 10.42 -11.98 -14.52
CA ALA A 340 9.76 -11.68 -15.78
C ALA A 340 8.52 -12.56 -15.92
N HIS A 341 7.38 -11.89 -16.06
CA HIS A 341 6.08 -12.51 -16.16
C HIS A 341 5.39 -12.11 -17.44
N LEU A 342 4.27 -12.79 -17.66
CA LEU A 342 3.61 -12.77 -18.92
C LEU A 342 2.10 -12.88 -18.82
N ALA A 343 1.42 -11.77 -18.95
CA ALA A 343 -0.03 -11.73 -18.87
C ALA A 343 -0.66 -11.96 -20.25
N ILE A 344 -1.29 -13.12 -20.46
CA ILE A 344 -2.12 -13.42 -21.65
C ILE A 344 -3.59 -13.29 -21.25
N LYS A 345 -4.28 -12.26 -21.74
CA LYS A 345 -5.75 -12.15 -21.61
C LYS A 345 -6.45 -13.08 -22.60
N GLY A 346 -7.11 -14.12 -22.07
CA GLY A 346 -8.06 -14.94 -22.81
C GLY A 346 -9.44 -14.28 -22.87
N SER A 347 -10.45 -15.05 -23.29
CA SER A 347 -11.85 -14.58 -23.38
C SER A 347 -12.51 -14.34 -22.02
N SER A 348 -12.13 -15.09 -20.99
CA SER A 348 -12.77 -15.07 -19.65
C SER A 348 -11.80 -15.02 -18.47
N SER A 349 -10.48 -15.11 -18.70
CA SER A 349 -9.46 -15.10 -17.66
C SER A 349 -8.11 -14.62 -18.21
N VAL A 350 -7.27 -14.07 -17.35
CA VAL A 350 -5.86 -13.84 -17.66
C VAL A 350 -5.05 -15.06 -17.21
N ARG A 351 -4.07 -15.46 -18.01
CA ARG A 351 -3.11 -16.51 -17.69
C ARG A 351 -1.72 -15.89 -17.59
N TYR A 352 -1.11 -15.97 -16.41
CA TYR A 352 0.30 -15.65 -16.26
C TYR A 352 1.15 -16.85 -16.65
N VAL A 353 2.08 -16.63 -17.55
CA VAL A 353 3.21 -17.54 -17.77
C VAL A 353 4.45 -16.85 -17.22
N GLN A 354 5.44 -17.61 -16.77
CA GLN A 354 6.79 -17.09 -16.63
C GLN A 354 7.42 -17.07 -18.04
N LEU A 355 7.04 -16.07 -18.86
CA LEU A 355 7.34 -15.82 -20.31
C LEU A 355 6.66 -16.74 -21.35
N ALA A 356 6.28 -16.33 -22.60
CA ALA A 356 6.82 -15.28 -23.51
C ALA A 356 5.92 -14.19 -24.21
N ASN A 357 4.59 -14.29 -24.41
CA ASN A 357 3.73 -13.20 -25.01
C ASN A 357 2.85 -12.33 -24.02
N GLY A 358 3.24 -11.09 -23.67
CA GLY A 358 2.53 -10.17 -22.73
C GLY A 358 3.42 -9.62 -21.58
N LEU A 359 4.49 -8.89 -21.91
CA LEU A 359 5.71 -8.80 -21.09
C LEU A 359 5.64 -7.85 -19.88
N VAL A 360 5.97 -8.38 -18.69
CA VAL A 360 6.24 -7.61 -17.47
C VAL A 360 7.62 -7.98 -16.95
N ILE A 361 8.48 -6.99 -16.67
CA ILE A 361 9.82 -7.18 -16.08
C ILE A 361 9.92 -6.35 -14.81
N ALA A 362 10.11 -6.99 -13.65
CA ALA A 362 10.22 -6.35 -12.35
C ALA A 362 11.62 -6.53 -11.74
N ASN A 363 12.16 -5.46 -11.16
CA ASN A 363 13.48 -5.46 -10.49
C ASN A 363 13.32 -5.98 -9.06
N THR A 364 13.38 -7.31 -8.96
CA THR A 364 13.12 -8.07 -7.74
C THR A 364 14.38 -8.86 -7.36
N PRO A 365 15.39 -8.21 -6.75
CA PRO A 365 16.61 -8.90 -6.32
C PRO A 365 16.31 -9.88 -5.18
N LYS A 366 17.08 -10.97 -5.09
CA LYS A 366 16.89 -11.98 -4.03
C LYS A 366 17.18 -11.44 -2.63
N THR A 367 18.12 -10.50 -2.53
CA THR A 367 18.43 -9.82 -1.26
C THR A 367 17.58 -8.56 -1.17
N LEU A 368 16.75 -8.47 -0.15
CA LEU A 368 15.96 -7.27 0.10
C LEU A 368 16.85 -6.09 0.51
N ILE A 369 16.45 -4.89 0.07
CA ILE A 369 17.15 -3.64 0.37
C ILE A 369 16.45 -2.93 1.53
N LEU A 370 17.23 -2.60 2.56
CA LEU A 370 16.83 -1.73 3.67
C LEU A 370 16.81 -0.26 3.21
N TYR A 371 15.71 0.17 2.59
CA TYR A 371 15.54 1.54 2.08
C TYR A 371 14.58 2.38 2.94
N ASN A 372 14.83 3.69 3.01
CA ASN A 372 13.86 4.68 3.51
C ASN A 372 13.18 5.31 2.28
N GLY A 373 11.85 5.22 2.19
CA GLY A 373 11.07 5.71 1.05
C GLY A 373 11.16 7.23 0.84
N PHE A 374 11.42 8.00 1.90
CA PHE A 374 11.62 9.45 1.84
C PHE A 374 13.08 9.85 1.49
N GLN A 375 14.02 8.90 1.42
CA GLN A 375 15.45 9.16 1.20
C GLN A 375 16.03 8.28 0.07
N LEU A 376 15.41 8.35 -1.11
CA LEU A 376 15.79 7.50 -2.24
C LEU A 376 16.96 8.02 -3.09
N ALA A 377 17.27 9.32 -3.07
CA ALA A 377 18.21 9.93 -4.03
C ALA A 377 19.59 9.24 -4.13
N SER A 378 20.15 8.80 -2.99
CA SER A 378 21.43 8.08 -2.89
C SER A 378 21.28 6.57 -2.60
N SER A 379 20.05 6.06 -2.53
CA SER A 379 19.76 4.68 -2.14
C SER A 379 19.98 3.69 -3.30
N ASP A 380 20.48 2.50 -2.98
CA ASP A 380 20.52 1.38 -3.93
C ASP A 380 19.14 1.01 -4.46
N ALA A 381 18.08 1.27 -3.70
CA ALA A 381 16.70 1.06 -4.15
C ALA A 381 16.32 1.91 -5.38
N ASN A 382 16.96 3.06 -5.55
CA ASN A 382 16.69 4.00 -6.64
C ASN A 382 17.48 3.67 -7.93
N LYS A 383 18.34 2.64 -7.91
CA LYS A 383 19.06 2.17 -9.09
C LYS A 383 18.11 1.41 -10.02
N GLY A 384 17.98 1.90 -11.25
CA GLY A 384 17.19 1.24 -12.30
C GLY A 384 17.89 0.01 -12.86
N LEU A 385 17.13 -1.06 -13.10
CA LEU A 385 17.60 -2.29 -13.74
C LEU A 385 17.93 -2.05 -15.22
N ASP A 386 19.20 -2.17 -15.61
CA ASP A 386 19.56 -2.22 -17.04
C ASP A 386 19.22 -3.60 -17.61
N TYR A 387 18.38 -3.62 -18.65
CA TYR A 387 18.02 -4.80 -19.40
C TYR A 387 17.75 -4.48 -20.86
N SER A 388 17.94 -5.48 -21.70
CA SER A 388 17.49 -5.52 -23.08
C SER A 388 16.79 -6.86 -23.37
N PHE A 389 15.97 -6.89 -24.42
CA PHE A 389 15.39 -8.15 -24.89
C PHE A 389 15.17 -8.17 -26.39
N THR A 390 15.19 -9.37 -26.96
CA THR A 390 14.62 -9.64 -28.28
C THR A 390 13.27 -10.33 -28.14
N LEU A 391 12.39 -10.09 -29.11
CA LEU A 391 11.03 -10.62 -29.16
C LEU A 391 10.77 -11.10 -30.59
N THR A 392 10.26 -12.32 -30.74
CA THR A 392 9.76 -12.86 -32.02
C THR A 392 8.24 -13.06 -31.93
N GLY A 393 7.53 -13.07 -33.06
CA GLY A 393 6.08 -13.31 -33.10
C GLY A 393 5.19 -12.19 -32.54
N ALA A 394 5.78 -11.16 -31.94
CA ALA A 394 5.10 -9.97 -31.46
C ALA A 394 6.03 -8.74 -31.51
N THR A 395 5.47 -7.55 -31.28
CA THR A 395 6.19 -6.29 -31.09
C THR A 395 5.65 -5.57 -29.86
N VAL A 396 6.46 -4.76 -29.20
CA VAL A 396 5.94 -3.76 -28.24
C VAL A 396 5.03 -2.80 -29.00
N ALA A 397 3.86 -2.49 -28.42
CA ALA A 397 2.85 -1.60 -28.99
C ALA A 397 3.21 -0.11 -28.86
#